data_AF-A0AAV6ZRH3-F1
#
_entry.id   AF-A0AAV6ZRH3-F1
#
_cell.length_a   1.000
_cell.length_b   1.000
_cell.length_c   1.000
_cell.angle_alpha   90.00
_cell.angle_beta   90.00
_cell.angle_gamma   90.00
#
_symmetry.space_group_name_H-M   'P 1'
#
loop_
_entity.id
_entity.type
_entity.pdbx_description
1 polymer ?
#
loop_
_entity_poly.entity_id
_entity_poly.type
_entity_poly.pdbx_seq_one_letter_code
_entity_poly.pdbx_strand_id
1 'polypeptide(L)'
;MDVAENNVTAAAAAAQQVRDEVAEKCQKLFQDFLEEFQNADGEIKYKSDAEELIRPERNTLLVSFQDLEQYNQQLATTVQEEFYRVYPYLCRSVRAFARDHSNVPQNKEFYLAFQDLPTRHKIRELTTPRIGSLMRISGQVVRTHPVHPELVSGTFLCLDCQTLVKDVEQQFKYTQPSICRNPVCANRRRFMLDTNKSRFVDFQKVRIQETQAELPRGSIPRSVEIILRAEAVESCQAGDRCDFTGCLIVVPDVAQLATPGVRSETSSRVGGTEGYEAEGVRGLRALGVRDLSYRLVFLACYVAPTNPRFGGKDLHEEDMTAESIKNQMSTKEWEKVFEMSQDKNLYHNLCTSLFPTVHGNDEVKRGILLMLFGGVPKTTMEGTSLRGDINVCIVGDPSTAKSQFLKHVEEFSPRAVYTSGKASSAAGLTAAVVKDEESHEFVIEAGALMLADNGVCCIDEFDKMDLKDQVAIHEAMEQQTISITKAGVKATLNARTSILAAANPVGGRYERSKSLKQNVNLSAPIMSRFDLFFILVDECNEVTHVMHMGFLPNTFDFLHYCRP
;
A
#
# COMPACT_ATOMS: atom_id res chain seq x y z
N MET A 1 43.69 -41.33 32.93
CA MET A 1 42.44 -42.03 32.59
C MET A 1 41.23 -41.25 33.12
N ASP A 2 41.31 -39.91 33.29
CA ASP A 2 40.26 -39.13 33.98
C ASP A 2 40.08 -37.73 33.36
N VAL A 3 39.69 -37.65 32.09
CA VAL A 3 39.33 -36.36 31.44
C VAL A 3 38.05 -36.48 30.56
N ALA A 4 37.41 -37.66 30.51
CA ALA A 4 36.30 -37.91 29.58
C ALA A 4 34.88 -37.83 30.19
N GLU A 5 34.72 -37.70 31.52
CA GLU A 5 33.39 -37.85 32.15
C GLU A 5 32.62 -36.54 32.44
N ASN A 6 33.24 -35.36 32.27
CA ASN A 6 32.61 -34.09 32.67
C ASN A 6 31.77 -33.38 31.59
N ASN A 7 31.66 -33.93 30.37
CA ASN A 7 30.85 -33.32 29.30
C ASN A 7 29.41 -33.84 29.21
N VAL A 8 29.00 -34.79 30.07
CA VAL A 8 27.66 -35.41 30.00
C VAL A 8 26.64 -34.74 30.94
N THR A 9 27.08 -33.93 31.91
CA THR A 9 26.20 -33.41 32.99
C THR A 9 25.61 -32.02 32.74
N ALA A 10 25.97 -31.33 31.66
CA ALA A 10 25.41 -30.02 31.31
C ALA A 10 24.11 -30.07 30.46
N ALA A 11 23.65 -31.27 30.09
CA ALA A 11 22.44 -31.47 29.28
C ALA A 11 21.14 -31.63 30.10
N ALA A 12 21.22 -31.62 31.44
CA ALA A 12 20.16 -32.18 32.30
C ALA A 12 19.11 -31.19 32.86
N ALA A 13 18.98 -29.97 32.33
CA ALA A 13 17.94 -29.04 32.82
C ALA A 13 17.33 -28.09 31.77
N ALA A 14 17.47 -28.39 30.47
CA ALA A 14 16.56 -27.84 29.49
C ALA A 14 15.33 -28.75 29.45
N ALA A 15 14.21 -28.31 30.02
CA ALA A 15 12.93 -29.01 29.85
C ALA A 15 12.78 -29.37 28.37
N GLN A 16 12.56 -30.66 28.09
CA GLN A 16 12.47 -31.21 26.75
C GLN A 16 11.37 -30.44 26.01
N GLN A 17 11.76 -29.50 25.15
CA GLN A 17 10.80 -28.74 24.35
C GLN A 17 10.06 -29.75 23.47
N VAL A 18 8.73 -29.75 23.54
CA VAL A 18 7.90 -30.59 22.68
C VAL A 18 8.20 -30.18 21.25
N ARG A 19 8.69 -31.11 20.44
CA ARG A 19 9.00 -30.86 19.04
C ARG A 19 7.70 -30.80 18.25
N ASP A 20 7.57 -29.76 17.45
CA ASP A 20 6.45 -29.63 16.52
C ASP A 20 6.78 -30.38 15.24
N GLU A 21 6.35 -31.64 15.15
CA GLU A 21 6.67 -32.53 14.02
C GLU A 21 6.12 -31.98 12.68
N VAL A 22 4.96 -31.33 12.71
CA VAL A 22 4.33 -30.76 11.49
C VAL A 22 5.17 -29.60 10.98
N ALA A 23 5.57 -28.69 11.88
CA ALA A 23 6.37 -27.53 11.50
C ALA A 23 7.79 -27.91 11.07
N GLU A 24 8.43 -28.89 11.74
CA GLU A 24 9.75 -29.40 11.31
C GLU A 24 9.67 -30.14 9.96
N LYS A 25 8.61 -30.89 9.70
CA LYS A 25 8.37 -31.51 8.39
C LYS A 25 8.17 -30.46 7.31
N CYS A 26 7.38 -29.42 7.58
CA CYS A 26 7.16 -28.29 6.69
C CYS A 26 8.47 -27.56 6.37
N GLN A 27 9.34 -27.37 7.37
CA GLN A 27 10.65 -26.75 7.19
C GLN A 27 11.53 -27.53 6.21
N LYS A 28 11.59 -28.86 6.36
CA LYS A 28 12.39 -29.71 5.46
C LYS A 28 11.86 -29.68 4.03
N LEU A 29 10.55 -29.91 3.87
CA LEU A 29 9.91 -29.87 2.55
C LEU A 29 10.08 -28.51 1.85
N PHE A 30 10.06 -27.42 2.60
CA PHE A 30 10.27 -26.08 2.05
C PHE A 30 11.74 -25.82 1.70
N GLN A 31 12.69 -26.37 2.46
CA GLN A 31 14.10 -26.32 2.10
C GLN A 31 14.36 -27.11 0.81
N ASP A 32 13.82 -28.33 0.70
CA ASP A 32 13.93 -29.16 -0.51
C ASP A 32 13.34 -28.43 -1.72
N PHE A 33 12.20 -27.75 -1.55
CA PHE A 33 11.61 -26.89 -2.59
C PHE A 33 12.54 -25.78 -3.07
N LEU A 34 13.21 -25.06 -2.16
CA LEU A 34 14.12 -23.97 -2.54
C LEU A 34 15.37 -24.47 -3.29
N GLU A 35 15.82 -25.70 -3.01
CA GLU A 35 17.00 -26.31 -3.63
C GLU A 35 16.67 -26.98 -4.98
N GLU A 36 15.49 -27.59 -5.11
CA GLU A 36 15.13 -28.40 -6.28
C GLU A 36 14.32 -27.65 -7.35
N PHE A 37 13.61 -26.56 -6.99
CA PHE A 37 12.70 -25.91 -7.92
C PHE A 37 13.45 -25.21 -9.08
N GLN A 38 13.16 -25.66 -10.31
CA GLN A 38 13.77 -25.16 -11.54
C GLN A 38 12.74 -24.42 -12.41
N ASN A 39 13.20 -23.33 -13.04
CA ASN A 39 12.44 -22.66 -14.09
C ASN A 39 12.37 -23.50 -15.37
N ALA A 40 11.55 -23.06 -16.34
CA ALA A 40 11.47 -23.66 -17.68
C ALA A 40 12.84 -23.75 -18.39
N ASP A 41 13.80 -22.90 -18.01
CA ASP A 41 15.15 -22.84 -18.57
C ASP A 41 16.15 -23.80 -17.87
N GLY A 42 15.72 -24.55 -16.84
CA GLY A 42 16.56 -25.51 -16.10
C GLY A 42 17.45 -24.88 -15.02
N GLU A 43 17.36 -23.57 -14.81
CA GLU A 43 18.05 -22.86 -13.73
C GLU A 43 17.18 -22.76 -12.47
N ILE A 44 17.82 -22.79 -11.30
CA ILE A 44 17.15 -22.64 -10.00
C ILE A 44 16.77 -21.17 -9.82
N LYS A 45 15.47 -20.87 -9.85
CA LYS A 45 14.93 -19.50 -9.80
C LYS A 45 15.36 -18.72 -8.56
N TYR A 46 15.24 -19.34 -7.40
CA TYR A 46 15.44 -18.67 -6.11
C TYR A 46 16.92 -18.51 -5.73
N LYS A 47 17.84 -19.05 -6.53
CA LYS A 47 19.27 -18.97 -6.26
C LYS A 47 19.80 -17.56 -6.49
N SER A 48 19.44 -16.90 -7.59
CA SER A 48 19.84 -15.52 -7.88
C SER A 48 19.35 -14.57 -6.79
N ASP A 49 18.10 -14.73 -6.36
CA ASP A 49 17.49 -13.88 -5.33
C ASP A 49 18.16 -14.12 -3.97
N ALA A 50 18.57 -15.36 -3.68
CA ALA A 50 19.33 -15.67 -2.47
C ALA A 50 20.77 -15.14 -2.48
N GLU A 51 21.40 -15.02 -3.65
CA GLU A 51 22.70 -14.34 -3.77
C GLU A 51 22.56 -12.82 -3.51
N GLU A 52 21.44 -12.21 -3.91
CA GLU A 52 21.16 -10.79 -3.60
C GLU A 52 20.93 -10.52 -2.10
N LEU A 53 20.48 -11.52 -1.33
CA LEU A 53 20.30 -11.44 0.13
C LEU A 53 21.61 -11.20 0.90
N ILE A 54 22.79 -11.29 0.27
CA ILE A 54 24.05 -10.85 0.89
C ILE A 54 24.00 -9.34 1.23
N ARG A 55 23.34 -8.53 0.38
CA ARG A 55 23.34 -7.07 0.54
C ARG A 55 22.74 -6.69 1.90
N PRO A 56 23.37 -5.78 2.67
CA PRO A 56 22.97 -5.52 4.06
C PRO A 56 21.52 -5.04 4.19
N GLU A 57 21.03 -4.29 3.21
CA GLU A 57 19.68 -3.71 3.18
C GLU A 57 18.57 -4.73 2.85
N ARG A 58 18.90 -5.80 2.12
CA ARG A 58 17.95 -6.85 1.71
C ARG A 58 17.86 -7.94 2.76
N ASN A 59 16.67 -8.17 3.29
CA ASN A 59 16.42 -9.23 4.28
C ASN A 59 15.19 -10.09 3.98
N THR A 60 14.43 -9.79 2.92
CA THR A 60 13.27 -10.59 2.49
C THR A 60 13.58 -11.41 1.25
N LEU A 61 13.18 -12.69 1.26
CA LEU A 61 13.13 -13.52 0.06
C LEU A 61 11.69 -13.56 -0.46
N LEU A 62 11.50 -13.20 -1.73
CA LEU A 62 10.21 -13.27 -2.41
C LEU A 62 10.03 -14.67 -3.01
N VAL A 63 8.94 -15.34 -2.66
CA VAL A 63 8.61 -16.68 -3.17
C VAL A 63 7.21 -16.68 -3.77
N SER A 64 7.09 -17.17 -4.99
CA SER A 64 5.79 -17.33 -5.66
C SER A 64 5.01 -18.48 -5.03
N PHE A 65 3.77 -18.20 -4.63
CA PHE A 65 2.89 -19.24 -4.10
C PHE A 65 2.47 -20.25 -5.18
N GLN A 66 2.38 -19.83 -6.45
CA GLN A 66 2.06 -20.72 -7.57
C GLN A 66 3.16 -21.76 -7.80
N ASP A 67 4.42 -21.36 -7.66
CA ASP A 67 5.58 -22.24 -7.82
C ASP A 67 5.57 -23.33 -6.73
N LEU A 68 5.21 -22.94 -5.50
CA LEU A 68 5.08 -23.86 -4.38
C LEU A 68 3.89 -24.82 -4.55
N GLU A 69 2.78 -24.36 -5.11
CA GLU A 69 1.62 -25.19 -5.43
C GLU A 69 1.95 -26.22 -6.54
N GLN A 70 2.72 -25.82 -7.55
CA GLN A 70 3.16 -26.71 -8.64
C GLN A 70 4.10 -27.81 -8.15
N TYR A 71 5.04 -27.49 -7.24
CA TYR A 71 5.96 -28.47 -6.70
C TYR A 71 5.29 -29.38 -5.66
N ASN A 72 4.57 -28.81 -4.69
CA ASN A 72 3.96 -29.57 -3.61
C ASN A 72 2.65 -28.97 -3.08
N GLN A 73 1.52 -29.55 -3.51
CA GLN A 73 0.19 -29.14 -3.08
C GLN A 73 -0.10 -29.38 -1.58
N GLN A 74 0.47 -30.42 -0.97
CA GLN A 74 0.28 -30.69 0.47
C GLN A 74 0.95 -29.62 1.32
N LEU A 75 2.16 -29.20 0.92
CA LEU A 75 2.88 -28.11 1.55
C LEU A 75 2.09 -26.80 1.40
N ALA A 76 1.60 -26.49 0.19
CA ALA A 76 0.79 -25.31 -0.08
C ALA A 76 -0.43 -25.20 0.85
N THR A 77 -1.17 -26.30 0.98
CA THR A 77 -2.36 -26.36 1.85
C THR A 77 -2.00 -26.12 3.31
N THR A 78 -0.92 -26.75 3.79
CA THR A 78 -0.45 -26.60 5.18
C THR A 78 0.00 -25.15 5.47
N VAL A 79 0.74 -24.55 4.53
CA VAL A 79 1.18 -23.15 4.62
C VAL A 79 0.00 -22.19 4.57
N GLN A 80 -1.03 -22.49 3.78
CA GLN A 80 -2.20 -21.63 3.65
C GLN A 80 -3.09 -21.65 4.90
N GLU A 81 -3.31 -22.83 5.51
CA GLU A 81 -4.16 -22.98 6.69
C GLU A 81 -3.45 -22.55 7.98
N GLU A 82 -2.22 -23.01 8.21
CA GLU A 82 -1.48 -22.82 9.47
C GLU A 82 -0.29 -21.84 9.33
N PHE A 83 -0.40 -20.82 8.46
CA PHE A 83 0.68 -19.89 8.15
C PHE A 83 1.38 -19.32 9.39
N TYR A 84 0.62 -18.78 10.36
CA TYR A 84 1.20 -18.14 11.54
C TYR A 84 2.07 -19.09 12.39
N ARG A 85 1.72 -20.38 12.44
CA ARG A 85 2.45 -21.40 13.20
C ARG A 85 3.73 -21.82 12.47
N VAL A 86 3.66 -22.00 11.15
CA VAL A 86 4.80 -22.48 10.35
C VAL A 86 5.77 -21.36 9.96
N TYR A 87 5.34 -20.10 9.97
CA TYR A 87 6.13 -18.95 9.52
C TYR A 87 7.54 -18.85 10.15
N PRO A 88 7.74 -18.99 11.48
CA PRO A 88 9.09 -18.95 12.06
C PRO A 88 10.00 -20.11 11.62
N TYR A 89 9.42 -21.23 11.21
CA TYR A 89 10.15 -22.37 10.67
C TYR A 89 10.52 -22.13 9.21
N LEU A 90 9.64 -21.53 8.42
CA LEU A 90 9.91 -21.12 7.05
C LEU A 90 11.06 -20.10 6.97
N CYS A 91 11.08 -19.10 7.86
CA CYS A 91 12.21 -18.16 7.95
C CYS A 91 13.53 -18.85 8.35
N ARG A 92 13.46 -19.94 9.13
CA ARG A 92 14.64 -20.75 9.46
C ARG A 92 15.16 -21.56 8.27
N SER A 93 14.28 -22.12 7.44
CA SER A 93 14.69 -22.77 6.18
C SER A 93 15.32 -21.77 5.20
N VAL A 94 14.77 -20.56 5.06
CA VAL A 94 15.40 -19.51 4.23
C VAL A 94 16.80 -19.16 4.76
N ARG A 95 16.95 -19.05 6.08
CA ARG A 95 18.27 -18.82 6.70
C ARG A 95 19.25 -19.96 6.44
N ALA A 96 18.80 -21.21 6.44
CA ALA A 96 19.64 -22.36 6.12
C ALA A 96 20.08 -22.31 4.65
N PHE A 97 19.12 -22.16 3.74
CA PHE A 97 19.34 -22.04 2.30
C PHE A 97 20.32 -20.91 1.95
N ALA A 98 20.16 -19.73 2.56
CA ALA A 98 21.07 -18.60 2.36
C ALA A 98 22.49 -18.89 2.85
N ARG A 99 22.67 -19.67 3.93
CA ARG A 99 24.00 -20.05 4.45
C ARG A 99 24.73 -21.04 3.55
N ASP A 100 23.99 -21.93 2.90
CA ASP A 100 24.59 -22.95 2.03
C ASP A 100 25.11 -22.33 0.72
N HIS A 101 24.46 -21.26 0.25
CA HIS A 101 24.83 -20.57 -0.99
C HIS A 101 25.72 -19.33 -0.77
N SER A 102 25.69 -18.72 0.42
CA SER A 102 26.40 -17.47 0.69
C SER A 102 26.93 -17.35 2.13
N ASN A 103 28.05 -16.66 2.30
CA ASN A 103 28.67 -16.47 3.63
C ASN A 103 28.03 -15.30 4.39
N VAL A 104 26.80 -15.50 4.87
CA VAL A 104 26.01 -14.48 5.58
C VAL A 104 26.48 -14.33 7.03
N PRO A 105 26.53 -13.10 7.60
CA PRO A 105 26.72 -12.91 9.04
C PRO A 105 25.65 -13.60 9.88
N GLN A 106 26.07 -14.29 10.96
CA GLN A 106 25.18 -15.11 11.80
C GLN A 106 24.02 -14.34 12.46
N ASN A 107 24.15 -13.03 12.62
CA ASN A 107 23.16 -12.18 13.28
C ASN A 107 22.07 -11.64 12.34
N LYS A 108 22.20 -11.84 11.02
CA LYS A 108 21.20 -11.36 10.06
C LYS A 108 19.97 -12.27 10.08
N GLU A 109 18.80 -11.68 10.23
CA GLU A 109 17.53 -12.38 10.07
C GLU A 109 17.04 -12.27 8.63
N PHE A 110 16.35 -13.33 8.21
CA PHE A 110 15.71 -13.39 6.90
C PHE A 110 14.23 -13.60 7.10
N TYR A 111 13.46 -12.91 6.28
CA TYR A 111 12.02 -13.02 6.22
C TYR A 111 11.61 -13.65 4.90
N LEU A 112 10.48 -14.34 4.93
CA LEU A 112 9.84 -14.89 3.75
C LEU A 112 8.61 -14.04 3.42
N ALA A 113 8.47 -13.70 2.14
CA ALA A 113 7.34 -12.97 1.60
C ALA A 113 6.73 -13.76 0.44
N PHE A 114 5.45 -14.11 0.56
CA PHE A 114 4.73 -14.83 -0.48
C PHE A 114 4.10 -13.86 -1.49
N GLN A 115 4.34 -14.09 -2.77
CA GLN A 115 3.71 -13.39 -3.88
C GLN A 115 2.71 -14.31 -4.63
N ASP A 116 1.89 -13.71 -5.48
CA ASP A 116 1.03 -14.40 -6.45
C ASP A 116 0.02 -15.41 -5.88
N LEU A 117 -0.63 -15.07 -4.76
CA LEU A 117 -1.78 -15.88 -4.32
C LEU A 117 -2.93 -15.79 -5.34
N PRO A 118 -3.51 -16.94 -5.72
CA PRO A 118 -4.59 -16.99 -6.72
C PRO A 118 -5.91 -16.45 -6.17
N THR A 119 -6.15 -16.62 -4.86
CA THR A 119 -7.40 -16.22 -4.22
C THR A 119 -7.28 -14.82 -3.62
N ARG A 120 -8.07 -13.88 -4.16
CA ARG A 120 -8.22 -12.52 -3.62
C ARG A 120 -9.48 -12.46 -2.76
N HIS A 121 -9.31 -12.02 -1.51
CA HIS A 121 -10.37 -11.89 -0.53
C HIS A 121 -10.75 -10.44 -0.28
N LYS A 122 -12.04 -10.22 -0.02
CA LYS A 122 -12.57 -8.91 0.34
C LYS A 122 -12.38 -8.63 1.81
N ILE A 123 -12.30 -7.35 2.18
CA ILE A 123 -12.19 -6.92 3.58
C ILE A 123 -13.36 -7.44 4.44
N ARG A 124 -14.56 -7.56 3.85
CA ARG A 124 -15.75 -8.08 4.56
C ARG A 124 -15.72 -9.58 4.82
N GLU A 125 -14.90 -10.34 4.12
CA GLU A 125 -14.75 -11.79 4.30
C GLU A 125 -13.79 -12.15 5.45
N LEU A 126 -13.10 -11.15 6.01
CA LEU A 126 -12.23 -11.29 7.17
C LEU A 126 -13.07 -11.61 8.42
N THR A 127 -13.21 -12.91 8.66
CA THR A 127 -13.97 -13.49 9.77
C THR A 127 -13.03 -14.30 10.67
N THR A 128 -13.49 -14.65 11.87
CA THR A 128 -12.72 -15.42 12.86
C THR A 128 -12.12 -16.75 12.37
N PRO A 129 -12.74 -17.56 11.48
CA PRO A 129 -12.10 -18.79 10.99
C PRO A 129 -10.87 -18.55 10.11
N ARG A 130 -10.63 -17.32 9.64
CA ARG A 130 -9.48 -16.96 8.80
C ARG A 130 -8.27 -16.48 9.60
N ILE A 131 -8.33 -16.51 10.94
CA ILE A 131 -7.21 -16.14 11.80
C ILE A 131 -6.06 -17.13 11.58
N GLY A 132 -4.86 -16.62 11.35
CA GLY A 132 -3.66 -17.43 11.17
C GLY A 132 -3.47 -18.05 9.78
N SER A 133 -4.46 -17.95 8.89
CA SER A 133 -4.34 -18.39 7.48
C SER A 133 -3.69 -17.34 6.58
N LEU A 134 -3.01 -17.78 5.52
CA LEU A 134 -2.43 -16.91 4.49
C LEU A 134 -3.52 -16.44 3.52
N MET A 135 -3.64 -15.13 3.34
CA MET A 135 -4.70 -14.48 2.57
C MET A 135 -4.12 -13.30 1.80
N ARG A 136 -4.73 -12.99 0.65
CA ARG A 136 -4.48 -11.76 -0.11
C ARG A 136 -5.71 -10.85 -0.01
N ILE A 137 -5.51 -9.63 0.47
CA ILE A 137 -6.55 -8.59 0.55
C ILE A 137 -6.14 -7.39 -0.27
N SER A 138 -7.12 -6.70 -0.85
CA SER A 138 -6.90 -5.47 -1.62
C SER A 138 -7.59 -4.31 -0.94
N GLY A 139 -6.94 -3.15 -0.91
CA GLY A 139 -7.51 -1.94 -0.34
C GLY A 139 -6.84 -0.69 -0.86
N GLN A 140 -7.53 0.43 -0.73
CA GLN A 140 -6.91 1.74 -0.89
C GLN A 140 -6.28 2.15 0.43
N VAL A 141 -5.02 2.58 0.38
CA VAL A 141 -4.33 3.09 1.56
C VAL A 141 -4.87 4.49 1.86
N VAL A 142 -5.45 4.65 3.05
CA VAL A 142 -5.97 5.95 3.51
C VAL A 142 -4.88 6.71 4.25
N ARG A 143 -4.16 6.01 5.12
CA ARG A 143 -3.20 6.64 6.03
C ARG A 143 -2.05 5.69 6.33
N THR A 144 -0.85 6.24 6.30
CA THR A 144 0.38 5.58 6.72
C THR A 144 0.88 6.24 8.01
N HIS A 145 1.25 5.43 9.00
CA HIS A 145 1.95 5.91 10.19
C HIS A 145 3.46 5.89 9.95
N PRO A 146 4.24 6.69 10.70
CA PRO A 146 5.69 6.65 10.63
C PRO A 146 6.25 5.29 11.04
N VAL A 147 7.46 5.00 10.55
CA VAL A 147 8.18 3.77 10.87
C VAL A 147 8.70 3.83 12.31
N HIS A 148 8.49 2.74 13.05
CA HIS A 148 8.99 2.57 14.40
C HIS A 148 9.75 1.24 14.51
N PRO A 149 10.87 1.18 15.25
CA PRO A 149 11.53 -0.08 15.53
C PRO A 149 10.74 -0.89 16.57
N GLU A 150 10.32 -2.10 16.20
CA GLU A 150 9.69 -3.09 17.08
C GLU A 150 10.75 -4.06 17.65
N LEU A 151 10.73 -4.27 18.97
CA LEU A 151 11.59 -5.26 19.62
C LEU A 151 10.99 -6.67 19.42
N VAL A 152 11.58 -7.49 18.55
CA VAL A 152 11.12 -8.88 18.30
C VAL A 152 11.67 -9.84 19.33
N SER A 153 12.99 -9.77 19.59
CA SER A 153 13.62 -10.57 20.65
C SER A 153 14.57 -9.71 21.49
N GLY A 154 14.32 -9.73 22.80
CA GLY A 154 15.11 -8.99 23.79
C GLY A 154 16.23 -9.84 24.36
N THR A 155 17.42 -9.26 24.43
CA THR A 155 18.50 -9.79 25.27
C THR A 155 18.48 -9.03 26.59
N PHE A 156 18.27 -9.75 27.70
CA PHE A 156 18.15 -9.17 29.02
C PHE A 156 19.39 -9.46 29.87
N LEU A 157 19.94 -8.43 30.49
CA LEU A 157 20.98 -8.52 31.50
C LEU A 157 20.34 -8.63 32.89
N CYS A 158 20.67 -9.70 33.62
CA CYS A 158 20.30 -9.80 35.02
C CYS A 158 21.13 -8.84 35.86
N LEU A 159 20.49 -7.97 36.65
CA LEU A 159 21.23 -7.01 37.49
C LEU A 159 21.94 -7.66 38.70
N ASP A 160 21.45 -8.79 39.19
CA ASP A 160 22.04 -9.44 40.38
C ASP A 160 23.25 -10.35 40.05
N CYS A 161 23.19 -11.11 38.95
CA CYS A 161 24.25 -12.05 38.57
C CYS A 161 24.97 -11.71 37.25
N GLN A 162 24.60 -10.61 36.59
CA GLN A 162 25.18 -10.13 35.33
C GLN A 162 25.14 -11.12 34.16
N THR A 163 24.36 -12.21 34.28
CA THR A 163 24.19 -13.16 33.18
C THR A 163 23.25 -12.59 32.12
N LEU A 164 23.58 -12.87 30.86
CA LEU A 164 22.78 -12.48 29.70
C LEU A 164 21.77 -13.59 29.36
N VAL A 165 20.48 -13.25 29.44
CA VAL A 165 19.38 -14.08 28.94
C VAL A 165 19.07 -13.60 27.52
N LYS A 166 19.55 -14.36 26.53
CA LYS A 166 19.34 -14.08 25.10
C LYS A 166 18.02 -14.67 24.61
N ASP A 167 17.52 -14.12 23.50
CA ASP A 167 16.43 -14.65 22.69
C ASP A 167 15.08 -14.75 23.44
N VAL A 168 14.75 -13.73 24.25
CA VAL A 168 13.41 -13.63 24.86
C VAL A 168 12.46 -12.98 23.86
N GLU A 169 11.63 -13.80 23.23
CA GLU A 169 10.59 -13.36 22.29
C GLU A 169 9.61 -12.40 22.96
N GLN A 170 9.23 -11.34 22.23
CA GLN A 170 8.23 -10.36 22.64
C GLN A 170 6.95 -10.61 21.86
N GLN A 171 5.83 -10.82 22.57
CA GLN A 171 4.52 -11.07 21.96
C GLN A 171 3.58 -9.91 22.27
N PHE A 172 3.56 -8.87 21.42
CA PHE A 172 2.69 -7.68 21.48
C PHE A 172 2.73 -6.88 22.80
N LYS A 173 3.55 -7.28 23.76
CA LYS A 173 3.82 -6.61 25.03
C LYS A 173 5.28 -6.78 25.38
N TYR A 174 5.79 -5.79 26.09
CA TYR A 174 7.11 -5.87 26.69
C TYR A 174 7.10 -6.92 27.82
N THR A 175 7.73 -8.05 27.56
CA THR A 175 7.87 -9.18 28.47
C THR A 175 9.32 -9.33 28.91
N GLN A 176 9.51 -9.17 30.22
CA GLN A 176 10.76 -9.52 30.88
C GLN A 176 10.79 -11.01 31.20
N PRO A 177 11.97 -11.66 31.20
CA PRO A 177 12.09 -13.04 31.64
C PRO A 177 11.70 -13.16 33.12
N SER A 178 10.92 -14.18 33.47
CA SER A 178 10.45 -14.40 34.84
C SER A 178 11.46 -15.10 35.74
N ILE A 179 12.43 -15.79 35.14
CA ILE A 179 13.43 -16.62 35.84
C ILE A 179 14.79 -16.40 35.16
N CYS A 180 15.83 -16.20 35.97
CA CYS A 180 17.19 -16.10 35.50
C CYS A 180 17.72 -17.49 35.09
N ARG A 181 18.53 -17.56 34.01
CA ARG A 181 19.10 -18.82 33.51
C ARG A 181 20.09 -19.48 34.50
N ASN A 182 20.65 -18.68 35.41
CA ASN A 182 21.58 -19.14 36.44
C ASN A 182 20.78 -19.73 37.62
N PRO A 183 20.95 -21.01 37.98
CA PRO A 183 20.22 -21.65 39.07
C PRO A 183 20.52 -21.04 40.44
N VAL A 184 21.65 -20.35 40.60
CA VAL A 184 22.05 -19.68 41.85
C VAL A 184 21.37 -18.31 42.01
N CYS A 185 20.81 -17.76 40.94
CA CYS A 185 20.22 -16.43 40.94
C CYS A 185 18.72 -16.48 41.25
N ALA A 186 18.31 -15.91 42.40
CA ALA A 186 16.91 -15.82 42.80
C ALA A 186 16.13 -14.65 42.16
N ASN A 187 16.74 -13.91 41.23
CA ASN A 187 16.12 -12.74 40.62
C ASN A 187 14.98 -13.10 39.67
N ARG A 188 13.85 -12.40 39.81
CA ARG A 188 12.62 -12.60 39.02
C ARG A 188 12.05 -11.32 38.39
N ARG A 189 12.64 -10.15 38.66
CA ARG A 189 12.08 -8.84 38.23
C ARG A 189 13.14 -7.85 37.77
N ARG A 190 14.39 -7.97 38.24
CA ARG A 190 15.44 -6.98 37.97
C ARG A 190 16.23 -7.34 36.72
N PHE A 191 15.58 -7.24 35.58
CA PHE A 191 16.22 -7.45 34.28
C PHE A 191 16.28 -6.13 33.52
N MET A 192 17.45 -5.82 32.97
CA MET A 192 17.69 -4.66 32.13
C MET A 192 17.83 -5.12 30.68
N LEU A 193 17.13 -4.48 29.74
CA LEU A 193 17.26 -4.79 28.32
C LEU A 193 18.61 -4.26 27.81
N ASP A 194 19.41 -5.12 27.18
CA ASP A 194 20.61 -4.72 26.44
C ASP A 194 20.19 -4.40 25.00
N THR A 195 20.03 -3.11 24.68
CA THR A 195 19.59 -2.66 23.35
C THR A 195 20.57 -3.06 22.26
N ASN A 196 21.87 -3.13 22.53
CA ASN A 196 22.88 -3.37 21.51
C ASN A 196 22.90 -4.83 21.01
N LYS A 197 22.41 -5.76 21.84
CA LYS A 197 22.33 -7.20 21.50
C LYS A 197 20.90 -7.68 21.30
N SER A 198 19.93 -6.78 21.41
CA SER A 198 18.53 -7.09 21.14
C SER A 198 18.26 -6.98 19.66
N ARG A 199 17.22 -7.68 19.19
CA ARG A 199 16.83 -7.67 17.78
C ARG A 199 15.63 -6.76 17.60
N PHE A 200 15.81 -5.79 16.71
CA PHE A 200 14.78 -4.85 16.29
C PHE A 200 14.43 -5.09 14.83
N VAL A 201 13.17 -4.84 14.50
CA VAL A 201 12.64 -4.92 13.14
C VAL A 201 11.82 -3.68 12.90
N ASP A 202 11.91 -3.12 11.70
CA ASP A 202 11.10 -1.98 11.32
C ASP A 202 9.63 -2.39 11.25
N PHE A 203 8.79 -1.59 11.88
CA PHE A 203 7.35 -1.77 12.00
C PHE A 203 6.66 -0.53 11.50
N GLN A 204 5.63 -0.72 10.66
CA GLN A 204 4.79 0.35 10.19
C GLN A 204 3.32 -0.05 10.27
N LYS A 205 2.49 0.87 10.79
CA LYS A 205 1.04 0.72 10.81
C LYS A 205 0.45 1.46 9.62
N VAL A 206 -0.45 0.81 8.90
CA VAL A 206 -1.14 1.37 7.74
C VAL A 206 -2.63 1.12 7.88
N ARG A 207 -3.46 2.10 7.54
CA ARG A 207 -4.92 1.94 7.51
C ARG A 207 -5.39 1.89 6.06
N ILE A 208 -6.03 0.79 5.71
CA ILE A 208 -6.64 0.61 4.40
C ILE A 208 -8.16 0.72 4.46
N GLN A 209 -8.76 1.03 3.32
CA GLN A 209 -10.18 1.11 3.12
C GLN A 209 -10.62 0.22 1.94
N GLU A 210 -11.83 -0.30 2.04
CA GLU A 210 -12.47 -1.10 0.99
C GLU A 210 -12.53 -0.33 -0.33
N THR A 211 -12.21 -1.01 -1.44
CA THR A 211 -12.20 -0.38 -2.76
C THR A 211 -13.63 -0.11 -3.25
N GLN A 212 -13.82 0.96 -4.04
CA GLN A 212 -15.16 1.37 -4.50
C GLN A 212 -15.87 0.29 -5.32
N ALA A 213 -15.12 -0.52 -6.08
CA ALA A 213 -15.67 -1.61 -6.89
C ALA A 213 -16.28 -2.74 -6.06
N GLU A 214 -15.84 -2.91 -4.81
CA GLU A 214 -16.29 -3.98 -3.91
C GLU A 214 -17.43 -3.56 -2.98
N LEU A 215 -17.79 -2.26 -2.96
CA LEU A 215 -18.79 -1.73 -2.04
C LEU A 215 -20.21 -2.22 -2.36
N PRO A 216 -20.91 -2.86 -1.39
CA PRO A 216 -22.32 -3.15 -1.55
C PRO A 216 -23.14 -1.85 -1.49
N ARG A 217 -24.21 -1.80 -2.29
CA ARG A 217 -25.07 -0.62 -2.41
C ARG A 217 -25.62 -0.20 -1.04
N GLY A 218 -25.42 1.07 -0.68
CA GLY A 218 -25.95 1.67 0.55
C GLY A 218 -25.16 1.38 1.83
N SER A 219 -23.97 0.77 1.75
CA SER A 219 -23.10 0.55 2.91
C SER A 219 -21.94 1.55 2.98
N ILE A 220 -21.53 1.89 4.19
CA ILE A 220 -20.31 2.66 4.44
C ILE A 220 -19.09 1.74 4.23
N PRO A 221 -18.00 2.22 3.60
CA PRO A 221 -16.75 1.48 3.46
C PRO A 221 -16.14 1.15 4.82
N ARG A 222 -15.71 -0.10 5.00
CA ARG A 222 -14.99 -0.53 6.21
C ARG A 222 -13.49 -0.24 6.06
N SER A 223 -12.84 0.06 7.18
CA SER A 223 -11.39 0.20 7.27
C SER A 223 -10.80 -0.92 8.13
N VAL A 224 -9.59 -1.35 7.76
CA VAL A 224 -8.82 -2.37 8.49
C VAL A 224 -7.41 -1.85 8.69
N GLU A 225 -6.83 -2.20 9.83
CA GLU A 225 -5.44 -1.89 10.14
C GLU A 225 -4.53 -3.00 9.67
N ILE A 226 -3.49 -2.62 8.95
CA ILE A 226 -2.43 -3.47 8.43
C ILE A 226 -1.13 -3.12 9.16
N ILE A 227 -0.38 -4.16 9.52
CA ILE A 227 0.98 -4.03 10.01
C ILE A 227 1.92 -4.52 8.91
N LEU A 228 2.87 -3.68 8.55
CA LEU A 228 4.00 -3.99 7.67
C LEU A 228 5.26 -4.18 8.53
N ARG A 229 6.09 -5.14 8.15
CA ARG A 229 7.35 -5.45 8.83
C ARG A 229 8.51 -5.56 7.85
N ALA A 230 9.71 -5.29 8.36
CA ALA A 230 10.97 -5.44 7.63
C ALA A 230 10.96 -4.64 6.31
N GLU A 231 11.39 -5.23 5.20
CA GLU A 231 11.53 -4.57 3.89
C GLU A 231 10.18 -4.13 3.29
N ALA A 232 9.04 -4.66 3.75
CA ALA A 232 7.73 -4.25 3.26
C ALA A 232 7.31 -2.85 3.77
N VAL A 233 8.06 -2.28 4.71
CA VAL A 233 7.83 -0.93 5.22
C VAL A 233 8.08 0.11 4.13
N GLU A 234 7.28 1.18 4.12
CA GLU A 234 7.32 2.28 3.13
C GLU A 234 7.01 1.88 1.67
N SER A 235 6.68 0.61 1.41
CA SER A 235 6.29 0.12 0.07
C SER A 235 4.95 0.69 -0.43
N CYS A 236 4.07 1.13 0.48
CA CYS A 236 2.78 1.70 0.12
C CYS A 236 2.66 3.17 0.54
N GLN A 237 2.09 3.99 -0.34
CA GLN A 237 1.82 5.40 -0.07
C GLN A 237 0.32 5.66 0.08
N ALA A 238 -0.03 6.78 0.71
CA ALA A 238 -1.42 7.18 0.84
C ALA A 238 -2.04 7.45 -0.55
N GLY A 239 -3.25 6.94 -0.78
CA GLY A 239 -3.96 7.03 -2.05
C GLY A 239 -3.78 5.82 -2.96
N ASP A 240 -2.70 5.04 -2.79
CA ASP A 240 -2.42 3.88 -3.63
C ASP A 240 -3.40 2.73 -3.39
N ARG A 241 -3.64 1.97 -4.46
CA ARG A 241 -4.38 0.70 -4.40
C ARG A 241 -3.37 -0.42 -4.37
N CYS A 242 -3.25 -1.06 -3.21
CA CYS A 242 -2.29 -2.13 -2.98
C CYS A 242 -3.01 -3.42 -2.60
N ASP A 243 -2.41 -4.52 -3.02
CA ASP A 243 -2.71 -5.87 -2.60
C ASP A 243 -1.71 -6.28 -1.53
N PHE A 244 -2.24 -6.68 -0.38
CA PHE A 244 -1.49 -7.10 0.78
C PHE A 244 -1.64 -8.61 0.94
N THR A 245 -0.51 -9.30 1.02
CA THR A 245 -0.46 -10.73 1.33
C THR A 245 0.01 -10.92 2.76
N GLY A 246 -0.72 -11.71 3.54
CA GLY A 246 -0.37 -11.93 4.94
C GLY A 246 -1.40 -12.75 5.68
N CYS A 247 -1.44 -12.59 7.00
CA CYS A 247 -2.35 -13.33 7.87
C CYS A 247 -3.13 -12.40 8.80
N LEU A 248 -4.35 -12.82 9.12
CA LEU A 248 -5.17 -12.13 10.10
C LEU A 248 -4.73 -12.54 11.51
N ILE A 249 -4.37 -11.57 12.34
CA ILE A 249 -3.95 -11.77 13.73
C ILE A 249 -4.88 -11.05 14.70
N VAL A 250 -4.83 -11.50 15.95
CA VAL A 250 -5.59 -10.91 17.04
C VAL A 250 -4.62 -10.18 17.97
N VAL A 251 -4.81 -8.88 18.14
CA VAL A 251 -3.97 -8.07 19.04
C VAL A 251 -4.78 -7.73 20.29
N PRO A 252 -4.28 -8.04 21.50
CA PRO A 252 -4.91 -7.62 22.74
C PRO A 252 -4.75 -6.11 22.96
N ASP A 253 -5.77 -5.45 23.52
CA ASP A 253 -5.63 -4.07 23.97
C ASP A 253 -4.80 -3.98 25.27
N VAL A 254 -3.55 -3.56 25.12
CA VAL A 254 -2.58 -3.49 26.23
C VAL A 254 -2.94 -2.41 27.25
N ALA A 255 -3.67 -1.36 26.84
CA ALA A 255 -4.11 -0.30 27.76
C ALA A 255 -5.09 -0.85 28.81
N GLN A 256 -5.97 -1.76 28.40
CA GLN A 256 -6.92 -2.45 29.29
C GLN A 256 -6.23 -3.51 30.17
N LEU A 257 -5.09 -4.06 29.71
CA LEU A 257 -4.25 -4.94 30.53
C LEU A 257 -3.51 -4.17 31.65
N ALA A 258 -3.17 -2.90 31.41
CA ALA A 258 -2.43 -2.04 32.32
C ALA A 258 -3.31 -1.25 33.31
N THR A 259 -4.60 -1.07 33.02
CA THR A 259 -5.51 -0.29 33.88
C THR A 259 -5.80 -1.03 35.20
N PRO A 260 -5.41 -0.50 36.37
CA PRO A 260 -5.65 -1.14 37.65
C PRO A 260 -7.06 -0.78 38.15
N GLY A 261 -8.09 -1.49 37.70
CA GLY A 261 -9.48 -1.13 38.02
C GLY A 261 -10.49 -2.27 38.16
N VAL A 262 -10.24 -3.45 37.58
CA VAL A 262 -11.13 -4.61 37.76
C VAL A 262 -10.35 -5.73 38.42
N ARG A 263 -10.36 -5.71 39.75
CA ARG A 263 -9.91 -6.85 40.56
C ARG A 263 -10.94 -7.97 40.39
N SER A 264 -10.55 -9.05 39.74
CA SER A 264 -11.17 -10.34 40.01
C SER A 264 -10.74 -10.78 41.41
N GLU A 265 -11.63 -10.66 42.38
CA GLU A 265 -11.44 -11.32 43.67
C GLU A 265 -11.52 -12.82 43.45
N THR A 266 -10.40 -13.52 43.58
CA THR A 266 -10.44 -14.92 43.97
C THR A 266 -10.95 -14.98 45.41
N SER A 267 -12.23 -15.31 45.58
CA SER A 267 -12.77 -15.60 46.90
C SER A 267 -11.94 -16.72 47.54
N SER A 268 -11.18 -16.33 48.56
CA SER A 268 -10.42 -17.25 49.37
C SER A 268 -11.32 -17.69 50.54
N ARG A 269 -11.54 -19.00 50.62
CA ARG A 269 -12.05 -19.74 51.79
C ARG A 269 -13.49 -19.43 52.23
N VAL A 270 -14.43 -20.24 51.76
CA VAL A 270 -15.52 -20.70 52.63
C VAL A 270 -15.03 -21.99 53.28
N GLY A 271 -14.72 -21.92 54.58
CA GLY A 271 -14.55 -23.11 55.42
C GLY A 271 -15.93 -23.72 55.65
N GLY A 272 -16.16 -24.87 55.03
CA GLY A 272 -17.33 -25.70 55.25
C GLY A 272 -16.91 -27.15 55.19
N THR A 273 -16.79 -27.77 56.36
CA THR A 273 -16.74 -29.21 56.56
C THR A 273 -18.04 -29.80 56.04
N GLU A 274 -18.00 -30.47 54.90
CA GLU A 274 -18.78 -31.68 54.60
C GLU A 274 -18.53 -32.12 53.14
N GLY A 275 -18.29 -33.42 52.98
CA GLY A 275 -17.80 -34.02 51.75
C GLY A 275 -18.83 -34.04 50.63
N TYR A 276 -18.33 -34.17 49.40
CA TYR A 276 -18.75 -35.21 48.47
C TYR A 276 -17.73 -35.27 47.32
N GLU A 277 -17.38 -36.49 46.93
CA GLU A 277 -16.47 -36.82 45.85
C GLU A 277 -17.10 -36.46 44.49
N ALA A 278 -16.42 -35.61 43.72
CA ALA A 278 -16.52 -35.58 42.27
C ALA A 278 -15.20 -35.01 41.72
N GLU A 279 -14.40 -35.91 41.18
CA GLU A 279 -13.15 -35.66 40.50
C GLU A 279 -13.44 -34.86 39.21
N GLY A 280 -13.23 -33.54 39.27
CA GLY A 280 -13.34 -32.62 38.15
C GLY A 280 -12.07 -31.77 38.05
N VAL A 281 -11.54 -31.66 36.83
CA VAL A 281 -10.24 -31.08 36.43
C VAL A 281 -9.87 -29.81 37.22
N ARG A 282 -8.87 -29.90 38.11
CA ARG A 282 -8.35 -28.80 38.96
C ARG A 282 -7.50 -27.76 38.20
N GLY A 283 -7.88 -27.39 36.98
CA GLY A 283 -7.07 -26.53 36.10
C GLY A 283 -7.57 -25.09 35.89
N LEU A 284 -8.85 -24.80 36.14
CA LEU A 284 -9.46 -23.52 35.70
C LEU A 284 -9.67 -22.46 36.80
N ARG A 285 -9.22 -22.69 38.05
CA ARG A 285 -9.38 -21.74 39.17
C ARG A 285 -8.43 -20.53 39.16
N ALA A 286 -7.55 -20.41 38.16
CA ALA A 286 -6.51 -19.35 38.11
C ALA A 286 -6.76 -18.24 37.09
N LEU A 287 -7.78 -18.35 36.24
CA LEU A 287 -8.11 -17.31 35.25
C LEU A 287 -9.39 -16.61 35.66
N GLY A 288 -9.24 -15.54 36.44
CA GLY A 288 -10.30 -14.54 36.55
C GLY A 288 -10.59 -14.01 35.15
N VAL A 289 -11.85 -14.13 34.72
CA VAL A 289 -12.32 -13.65 33.42
C VAL A 289 -12.22 -12.12 33.44
N ARG A 290 -11.09 -11.60 32.96
CA ARG A 290 -11.02 -10.23 32.46
C ARG A 290 -11.67 -10.27 31.10
N ASP A 291 -12.60 -9.34 30.84
CA ASP A 291 -13.04 -9.08 29.47
C ASP A 291 -11.84 -8.52 28.70
N LEU A 292 -11.06 -9.42 28.11
CA LEU A 292 -9.95 -9.07 27.24
C LEU A 292 -10.59 -8.66 25.91
N SER A 293 -10.62 -7.34 25.67
CA SER A 293 -10.98 -6.86 24.34
C SER A 293 -9.83 -7.16 23.38
N TYR A 294 -10.21 -7.78 22.27
CA TYR A 294 -9.32 -8.15 21.19
C TYR A 294 -9.74 -7.43 19.94
N ARG A 295 -8.76 -6.94 19.16
CA ARG A 295 -8.99 -6.33 17.86
C ARG A 295 -8.32 -7.16 16.77
N LEU A 296 -9.02 -7.30 15.65
CA LEU A 296 -8.47 -7.95 14.46
C LEU A 296 -7.54 -6.97 13.75
N VAL A 297 -6.33 -7.44 13.44
CA VAL A 297 -5.32 -6.68 12.69
C VAL A 297 -4.77 -7.60 11.61
N PHE A 298 -4.50 -7.08 10.43
CA PHE A 298 -3.90 -7.85 9.35
C PHE A 298 -2.38 -7.66 9.37
N LEU A 299 -1.63 -8.74 9.51
CA LEU A 299 -0.18 -8.72 9.43
C LEU A 299 0.23 -9.08 8.01
N ALA A 300 0.71 -8.09 7.25
CA ALA A 300 1.15 -8.28 5.87
C ALA A 300 2.66 -8.53 5.81
N CYS A 301 3.02 -9.56 5.04
CA CYS A 301 4.41 -9.94 4.76
C CYS A 301 4.88 -9.43 3.40
N TYR A 302 3.94 -9.15 2.49
CA TYR A 302 4.22 -8.66 1.15
C TYR A 302 3.15 -7.67 0.72
N VAL A 303 3.59 -6.65 -0.02
CA VAL A 303 2.73 -5.61 -0.60
C VAL A 303 3.08 -5.50 -2.07
N ALA A 304 2.06 -5.49 -2.92
CA ALA A 304 2.18 -5.20 -4.33
C ALA A 304 1.13 -4.18 -4.76
N PRO A 305 1.41 -3.31 -5.74
CA PRO A 305 0.36 -2.52 -6.37
C PRO A 305 -0.66 -3.44 -7.07
N THR A 306 -1.96 -3.17 -6.92
CA THR A 306 -3.03 -4.02 -7.50
C THR A 306 -2.95 -4.07 -9.02
N ASN A 307 -2.59 -2.94 -9.64
CA ASN A 307 -2.24 -2.86 -11.05
C ASN A 307 -0.74 -2.58 -11.12
N PRO A 308 0.11 -3.56 -11.45
CA PRO A 308 1.52 -3.27 -11.67
C PRO A 308 1.61 -2.24 -12.79
N ARG A 309 2.29 -1.12 -12.52
CA ARG A 309 2.69 -0.20 -13.57
C ARG A 309 3.55 -0.99 -14.56
N PHE A 310 3.45 -0.62 -15.83
CA PHE A 310 4.24 -1.18 -16.93
C PHE A 310 5.70 -1.40 -16.48
N GLY A 311 6.22 -2.63 -16.55
CA GLY A 311 7.63 -2.94 -16.23
C GLY A 311 7.93 -3.68 -14.92
N GLY A 312 6.94 -3.99 -14.07
CA GLY A 312 7.07 -5.03 -13.03
C GLY A 312 8.04 -4.79 -11.85
N LYS A 313 8.81 -3.69 -11.85
CA LYS A 313 9.59 -3.20 -10.70
C LYS A 313 9.51 -1.68 -10.65
N ASP A 314 9.15 -1.12 -9.50
CA ASP A 314 9.24 0.32 -9.24
C ASP A 314 10.70 0.74 -9.29
N LEU A 315 11.15 1.31 -10.41
CA LEU A 315 12.45 1.95 -10.50
C LEU A 315 12.35 3.35 -9.90
N HIS A 316 13.37 3.74 -9.12
CA HIS A 316 13.51 5.10 -8.64
C HIS A 316 13.57 6.06 -9.83
N GLU A 317 12.92 7.23 -9.74
CA GLU A 317 12.82 8.22 -10.84
C GLU A 317 14.17 8.62 -11.46
N GLU A 318 15.28 8.45 -10.73
CA GLU A 318 16.65 8.78 -11.17
C GLU A 318 17.30 7.72 -12.10
N ASP A 319 16.81 6.48 -12.10
CA ASP A 319 17.36 5.36 -12.89
C ASP A 319 16.55 5.05 -14.18
N MET A 320 15.48 5.83 -14.44
CA MET A 320 14.56 5.64 -15.57
C MET A 320 15.15 6.09 -16.91
N THR A 321 16.21 5.43 -17.37
CA THR A 321 16.75 5.61 -18.72
C THR A 321 15.95 4.81 -19.75
N ALA A 322 15.88 5.27 -21.00
CA ALA A 322 15.22 4.54 -22.07
C ALA A 322 15.76 3.10 -22.25
N GLU A 323 17.04 2.88 -21.93
CA GLU A 323 17.69 1.56 -21.98
C GLU A 323 17.20 0.63 -20.86
N SER A 324 17.02 1.16 -19.64
CA SER A 324 16.47 0.38 -18.52
C SER A 324 15.04 -0.10 -18.80
N ILE A 325 14.19 0.78 -19.35
CA ILE A 325 12.82 0.47 -19.74
C ILE A 325 12.80 -0.55 -20.87
N LYS A 326 13.67 -0.38 -21.88
CA LYS A 326 13.80 -1.33 -22.98
C LYS A 326 14.21 -2.73 -22.50
N ASN A 327 15.11 -2.83 -21.53
CA ASN A 327 15.54 -4.11 -20.98
C ASN A 327 14.43 -4.83 -20.18
N GLN A 328 13.43 -4.08 -19.67
CA GLN A 328 12.28 -4.64 -18.97
C GLN A 328 11.15 -5.09 -19.90
N MET A 329 11.09 -4.53 -21.12
CA MET A 329 10.06 -4.87 -22.10
C MET A 329 10.29 -6.26 -22.67
N SER A 330 9.22 -7.02 -22.82
CA SER A 330 9.26 -8.25 -23.61
C SER A 330 9.58 -7.95 -25.07
N THR A 331 10.16 -8.91 -25.77
CA THR A 331 10.50 -8.78 -27.19
C THR A 331 9.27 -8.40 -28.04
N LYS A 332 8.10 -8.95 -27.73
CA LYS A 332 6.84 -8.65 -28.41
C LYS A 332 6.36 -7.22 -28.16
N GLU A 333 6.47 -6.73 -26.92
CA GLU A 333 6.11 -5.35 -26.59
C GLU A 333 7.04 -4.37 -27.29
N TRP A 334 8.34 -4.64 -27.29
CA TRP A 334 9.32 -3.82 -27.98
C TRP A 334 9.09 -3.77 -29.49
N GLU A 335 8.83 -4.92 -30.11
CA GLU A 335 8.47 -4.99 -31.54
C GLU A 335 7.23 -4.15 -31.84
N LYS A 336 6.21 -4.22 -30.98
CA LYS A 336 4.99 -3.43 -31.17
C LYS A 336 5.23 -1.93 -30.99
N VAL A 337 6.01 -1.53 -29.99
CA VAL A 337 6.40 -0.13 -29.77
C VAL A 337 7.22 0.40 -30.94
N PHE A 338 8.13 -0.43 -31.47
CA PHE A 338 8.91 -0.08 -32.65
C PHE A 338 8.02 0.08 -33.89
N GLU A 339 7.07 -0.83 -34.12
CA GLU A 339 6.08 -0.71 -35.19
C GLU A 339 5.28 0.60 -35.08
N MET A 340 4.75 0.88 -33.89
CA MET A 340 4.01 2.13 -33.62
C MET A 340 4.87 3.38 -33.87
N SER A 341 6.16 3.34 -33.53
CA SER A 341 7.07 4.46 -33.78
C SER A 341 7.34 4.72 -35.27
N GLN A 342 7.17 3.72 -36.14
CA GLN A 342 7.36 3.87 -37.59
C GLN A 342 6.07 4.30 -38.32
N ASP A 343 4.92 4.21 -37.65
CA ASP A 343 3.63 4.56 -38.23
C ASP A 343 3.48 6.07 -38.46
N LYS A 344 3.37 6.47 -39.73
CA LYS A 344 3.22 7.89 -40.12
C LYS A 344 1.92 8.54 -39.61
N ASN A 345 0.87 7.73 -39.41
CA ASN A 345 -0.44 8.19 -38.96
C ASN A 345 -0.69 7.94 -37.46
N LEU A 346 0.36 7.65 -36.69
CA LEU A 346 0.27 7.33 -35.26
C LEU A 346 -0.54 8.36 -34.48
N TYR A 347 -0.29 9.65 -34.73
CA TYR A 347 -0.96 10.74 -34.02
C TYR A 347 -2.48 10.71 -34.16
N HIS A 348 -2.99 10.45 -35.37
CA HIS A 348 -4.43 10.34 -35.60
C HIS A 348 -4.99 9.04 -35.01
N ASN A 349 -4.27 7.92 -35.18
CA ASN A 349 -4.67 6.63 -34.66
C ASN A 349 -4.79 6.64 -33.13
N LEU A 350 -3.84 7.29 -32.43
CA LEU A 350 -3.87 7.45 -30.97
C LEU A 350 -5.04 8.32 -30.50
N CYS A 351 -5.35 9.41 -31.21
CA CYS A 351 -6.49 10.25 -30.87
C CYS A 351 -7.82 9.48 -31.00
N THR A 352 -7.95 8.67 -32.05
CA THR A 352 -9.15 7.87 -32.31
C THR A 352 -9.25 6.67 -31.36
N SER A 353 -8.13 6.05 -30.98
CA SER A 353 -8.12 4.92 -30.05
C SER A 353 -8.37 5.32 -28.59
N LEU A 354 -7.92 6.51 -28.18
CA LEU A 354 -8.09 7.00 -26.81
C LEU A 354 -9.53 7.47 -26.54
N PHE A 355 -10.19 8.05 -27.55
CA PHE A 355 -11.59 8.50 -27.45
C PHE A 355 -12.47 7.91 -28.56
N PRO A 356 -12.82 6.61 -28.49
CA PRO A 356 -13.65 5.95 -29.50
C PRO A 356 -15.14 6.32 -29.37
N THR A 357 -15.59 6.66 -28.16
CA THR A 357 -17.00 6.94 -27.83
C THR A 357 -17.42 8.38 -28.11
N VAL A 358 -16.46 9.30 -28.19
CA VAL A 358 -16.74 10.72 -28.37
C VAL A 358 -16.56 11.09 -29.84
N HIS A 359 -17.62 11.51 -30.51
CA HIS A 359 -17.55 11.99 -31.89
C HIS A 359 -17.25 13.49 -31.94
N GLY A 360 -16.40 13.90 -32.89
CA GLY A 360 -16.03 15.30 -33.12
C GLY A 360 -14.90 15.83 -32.23
N ASN A 361 -14.64 17.14 -32.36
CA ASN A 361 -13.65 17.92 -31.60
C ASN A 361 -12.23 17.32 -31.61
N ASP A 362 -11.73 16.97 -32.79
CA ASP A 362 -10.41 16.36 -32.96
C ASP A 362 -9.27 17.25 -32.42
N GLU A 363 -9.43 18.57 -32.44
CA GLU A 363 -8.45 19.51 -31.87
C GLU A 363 -8.32 19.36 -30.36
N VAL A 364 -9.42 19.12 -29.65
CA VAL A 364 -9.42 18.91 -28.20
C VAL A 364 -8.77 17.59 -27.85
N LYS A 365 -9.11 16.51 -28.58
CA LYS A 365 -8.49 15.19 -28.39
C LYS A 365 -6.98 15.25 -28.57
N ARG A 366 -6.53 15.96 -29.61
CA ARG A 366 -5.13 16.23 -29.91
C ARG A 366 -4.44 17.02 -28.78
N GLY A 367 -5.08 18.07 -28.28
CA GLY A 367 -4.57 18.85 -27.16
C GLY A 367 -4.42 18.06 -25.87
N ILE A 368 -5.42 17.24 -25.52
CA ILE A 368 -5.36 16.35 -24.34
C ILE A 368 -4.25 15.32 -24.49
N LEU A 369 -4.06 14.77 -25.69
CA LEU A 369 -2.98 13.81 -25.96
C LEU A 369 -1.59 14.46 -25.83
N LEU A 370 -1.41 15.71 -26.27
CA LEU A 370 -0.17 16.45 -26.02
C LEU A 370 0.07 16.73 -24.53
N MET A 371 -0.99 17.01 -23.77
CA MET A 371 -0.91 17.14 -22.31
C MET A 371 -0.47 15.83 -21.64
N LEU A 372 -0.99 14.68 -22.10
CA LEU A 372 -0.60 13.36 -21.56
C LEU A 372 0.84 12.98 -21.86
N PHE A 373 1.39 13.38 -23.01
CA PHE A 373 2.80 13.13 -23.33
C PHE A 373 3.76 13.99 -22.49
N GLY A 374 3.33 15.18 -22.09
CA GLY A 374 4.16 16.14 -21.37
C GLY A 374 5.30 16.70 -22.22
N GLY A 375 5.97 17.71 -21.69
CA GLY A 375 7.19 18.28 -22.28
C GLY A 375 8.44 17.91 -21.49
N VAL A 376 9.59 18.43 -21.93
CA VAL A 376 10.87 18.20 -21.24
C VAL A 376 11.05 19.26 -20.15
N PRO A 377 11.05 18.89 -18.85
CA PRO A 377 11.42 19.82 -17.79
C PRO A 377 12.90 20.18 -17.92
N LYS A 378 13.24 21.45 -17.73
CA LYS A 378 14.62 21.94 -17.86
C LYS A 378 15.04 22.66 -16.59
N THR A 379 16.21 22.33 -16.08
CA THR A 379 16.86 23.10 -15.01
C THR A 379 17.91 24.02 -15.64
N THR A 380 17.84 25.30 -15.32
CA THR A 380 18.85 26.27 -15.77
C THR A 380 20.11 26.16 -14.92
N MET A 381 21.23 26.73 -15.39
CA MET A 381 22.48 26.77 -14.61
C MET A 381 22.34 27.55 -13.29
N GLU A 382 21.33 28.41 -13.17
CA GLU A 382 21.03 29.21 -11.97
C GLU A 382 20.17 28.45 -10.94
N GLY A 383 19.82 27.18 -11.21
CA GLY A 383 19.03 26.35 -10.31
C GLY A 383 17.51 26.59 -10.38
N THR A 384 17.03 27.37 -11.36
CA THR A 384 15.59 27.53 -11.60
C THR A 384 15.06 26.40 -12.48
N SER A 385 13.95 25.80 -12.05
CA SER A 385 13.23 24.78 -12.81
C SER A 385 12.22 25.43 -13.76
N LEU A 386 12.37 25.16 -15.06
CA LEU A 386 11.39 25.52 -16.09
C LEU A 386 10.39 24.37 -16.23
N ARG A 387 9.11 24.72 -16.09
CA ARG A 387 7.98 23.81 -16.26
C ARG A 387 7.96 23.20 -17.66
N GLY A 388 7.90 21.86 -17.73
CA GLY A 388 7.74 21.10 -18.97
C GLY A 388 6.30 20.73 -19.29
N ASP A 389 5.42 20.76 -18.29
CA ASP A 389 4.04 20.29 -18.39
C ASP A 389 3.10 21.35 -18.98
N ILE A 390 2.05 20.93 -19.70
CA ILE A 390 1.10 21.82 -20.39
C ILE A 390 -0.23 21.83 -19.63
N ASN A 391 -0.82 23.00 -19.42
CA ASN A 391 -2.13 23.15 -18.79
C ASN A 391 -3.18 23.40 -19.86
N VAL A 392 -4.26 22.63 -19.83
CA VAL A 392 -5.33 22.67 -20.83
C VAL A 392 -6.65 23.04 -20.16
N CYS A 393 -7.36 24.01 -20.74
CA CYS A 393 -8.69 24.41 -20.30
C CYS A 393 -9.70 24.22 -21.43
N ILE A 394 -10.79 23.50 -21.13
CA ILE A 394 -11.92 23.27 -22.03
C ILE A 394 -13.09 24.14 -21.57
N VAL A 395 -13.46 25.11 -22.39
CA VAL A 395 -14.64 25.96 -22.18
C VAL A 395 -15.70 25.53 -23.17
N GLY A 396 -16.96 25.40 -22.75
CA GLY A 396 -18.01 25.13 -23.72
C GLY A 396 -19.42 25.22 -23.18
N ASP A 397 -20.40 25.10 -24.06
CA ASP A 397 -21.79 25.07 -23.65
C ASP A 397 -22.11 23.80 -22.83
N PRO A 398 -23.19 23.80 -22.03
CA PRO A 398 -23.66 22.59 -21.36
C PRO A 398 -23.89 21.45 -22.36
N SER A 399 -23.76 20.20 -21.90
CA SER A 399 -24.00 18.98 -22.71
C SER A 399 -23.01 18.71 -23.86
N THR A 400 -21.87 19.39 -23.92
CA THR A 400 -20.81 19.19 -24.93
C THR A 400 -19.80 18.08 -24.59
N ALA A 401 -20.20 17.08 -23.79
CA ALA A 401 -19.36 15.95 -23.35
C ALA A 401 -18.05 16.30 -22.60
N LYS A 402 -17.86 17.54 -22.14
CA LYS A 402 -16.67 17.99 -21.39
C LYS A 402 -16.29 17.08 -20.23
N SER A 403 -17.22 16.80 -19.32
CA SER A 403 -16.96 15.91 -18.18
C SER A 403 -16.63 14.47 -18.59
N GLN A 404 -17.01 14.02 -19.79
CA GLN A 404 -16.62 12.69 -20.28
C GLN A 404 -15.14 12.65 -20.67
N PHE A 405 -14.58 13.72 -21.23
CA PHE A 405 -13.14 13.81 -21.49
C PHE A 405 -12.34 13.70 -20.18
N LEU A 406 -12.75 14.41 -19.13
CA LEU A 406 -12.06 14.39 -17.83
C LEU A 406 -12.11 12.98 -17.21
N LYS A 407 -13.26 12.32 -17.25
CA LYS A 407 -13.43 10.94 -16.73
C LYS A 407 -12.62 9.91 -17.50
N HIS A 408 -12.58 10.01 -18.83
CA HIS A 408 -11.75 9.13 -19.65
C HIS A 408 -10.26 9.31 -19.36
N VAL A 409 -9.79 10.55 -19.15
CA VAL A 409 -8.40 10.82 -18.78
C VAL A 409 -8.07 10.30 -17.38
N GLU A 410 -9.00 10.42 -16.43
CA GLU A 410 -8.87 9.86 -15.08
C GLU A 410 -8.72 8.34 -15.11
N GLU A 411 -9.53 7.64 -15.91
CA GLU A 411 -9.48 6.18 -16.03
C GLU A 411 -8.23 5.70 -16.79
N PHE A 412 -7.77 6.48 -17.78
CA PHE A 412 -6.63 6.12 -18.61
C PHE A 412 -5.29 6.31 -17.91
N SER A 413 -5.11 7.41 -17.18
CA SER A 413 -3.83 7.74 -16.56
C SER A 413 -3.72 7.17 -15.13
N PRO A 414 -2.64 6.44 -14.80
CA PRO A 414 -2.49 5.78 -13.49
C PRO A 414 -2.29 6.74 -12.32
N ARG A 415 -1.93 8.01 -12.59
CA ARG A 415 -1.76 9.07 -11.59
C ARG A 415 -2.66 10.27 -11.92
N ALA A 416 -3.91 10.00 -12.28
CA ALA A 416 -4.89 11.05 -12.46
C ALA A 416 -5.90 11.11 -11.31
N VAL A 417 -6.24 12.34 -10.90
CA VAL A 417 -7.23 12.59 -9.85
C VAL A 417 -8.32 13.50 -10.41
N TYR A 418 -9.57 13.07 -10.33
CA TYR A 418 -10.74 13.89 -10.66
C TYR A 418 -11.28 14.61 -9.43
N THR A 419 -11.50 15.90 -9.56
CA THR A 419 -12.11 16.74 -8.54
C THR A 419 -13.15 17.68 -9.17
N SER A 420 -14.16 18.03 -8.40
CA SER A 420 -15.13 19.07 -8.78
C SER A 420 -14.79 20.35 -8.03
N GLY A 421 -14.73 21.47 -8.74
CA GLY A 421 -14.43 22.78 -8.17
C GLY A 421 -15.42 23.22 -7.08
N LYS A 422 -16.67 22.76 -7.13
CA LYS A 422 -17.66 23.07 -6.10
C LYS A 422 -17.52 22.23 -4.83
N ALA A 423 -17.12 20.97 -4.99
CA ALA A 423 -16.96 20.03 -3.87
C ALA A 423 -15.57 20.10 -3.22
N SER A 424 -14.62 20.71 -3.92
CA SER A 424 -13.25 20.87 -3.45
C SER A 424 -13.12 22.14 -2.63
N SER A 425 -12.30 22.09 -1.59
CA SER A 425 -11.88 23.24 -0.80
C SER A 425 -10.38 23.47 -0.99
N ALA A 426 -9.84 24.65 -0.66
CA ALA A 426 -8.40 24.90 -0.69
C ALA A 426 -7.60 23.81 0.05
N ALA A 427 -8.12 23.34 1.20
CA ALA A 427 -7.50 22.28 1.99
C ALA A 427 -7.51 20.93 1.27
N GLY A 428 -8.60 20.61 0.56
CA GLY A 428 -8.72 19.39 -0.23
C GLY A 428 -7.94 19.41 -1.55
N LEU A 429 -7.68 20.58 -2.13
CA LEU A 429 -6.86 20.73 -3.35
C LEU A 429 -5.37 20.72 -3.05
N THR A 430 -4.94 21.45 -2.01
CA THR A 430 -3.53 21.67 -1.70
C THR A 430 -3.00 20.70 -0.65
N ALA A 431 -2.98 21.12 0.61
CA ALA A 431 -2.75 20.26 1.76
C ALA A 431 -3.42 20.87 3.00
N ALA A 432 -3.86 19.99 3.89
CA ALA A 432 -4.46 20.35 5.16
C ALA A 432 -3.49 20.04 6.30
N VAL A 433 -3.54 20.81 7.38
CA VAL A 433 -2.84 20.47 8.62
C VAL A 433 -3.88 19.99 9.61
N VAL A 434 -3.85 18.69 9.92
CA VAL A 434 -4.80 18.02 10.81
C VAL A 434 -4.06 17.60 12.07
N LYS A 435 -4.72 17.75 13.22
CA LYS A 435 -4.18 17.25 14.48
C LYS A 435 -4.54 15.78 14.60
N ASP A 436 -3.52 14.94 14.71
CA ASP A 436 -3.72 13.53 14.93
C ASP A 436 -4.18 13.25 16.37
N GLU A 437 -5.14 12.35 16.54
CA GLU A 437 -5.65 11.99 17.86
C GLU A 437 -4.72 11.01 18.59
N GLU A 438 -4.00 10.15 17.85
CA GLU A 438 -3.09 9.14 18.42
C GLU A 438 -1.75 9.77 18.87
N SER A 439 -1.13 10.59 18.03
CA SER A 439 0.16 11.24 18.35
C SER A 439 0.03 12.63 18.99
N HIS A 440 -1.15 13.25 18.95
CA HIS A 440 -1.38 14.66 19.32
C HIS A 440 -0.55 15.69 18.56
N GLU A 441 0.18 15.27 17.52
CA GLU A 441 0.97 16.14 16.66
C GLU A 441 0.15 16.64 15.47
N PHE A 442 0.58 17.76 14.90
CA PHE A 442 0.00 18.32 13.67
C PHE A 442 0.65 17.64 12.47
N VAL A 443 -0.13 16.84 11.75
CA VAL A 443 0.29 16.14 10.52
C VAL A 443 -0.24 16.86 9.30
N ILE A 444 0.50 16.78 8.19
CA ILE A 444 0.06 17.30 6.89
C ILE A 444 -0.69 16.20 6.16
N GLU A 445 -1.93 16.46 5.75
CA GLU A 445 -2.69 15.62 4.83
C GLU A 445 -2.54 16.19 3.42
N ALA A 446 -2.10 15.35 2.49
CA ALA A 446 -1.95 15.70 1.08
C ALA A 446 -3.33 15.89 0.42
N GLY A 447 -3.49 16.98 -0.33
CA GLY A 447 -4.67 17.23 -1.15
C GLY A 447 -4.54 16.63 -2.55
N ALA A 448 -5.58 16.84 -3.36
CA ALA A 448 -5.72 16.24 -4.68
C ALA A 448 -4.56 16.57 -5.65
N LEU A 449 -4.04 17.81 -5.62
CA LEU A 449 -2.92 18.21 -6.48
C LEU A 449 -1.61 17.52 -6.10
N MET A 450 -1.40 17.24 -4.82
CA MET A 450 -0.20 16.54 -4.36
C MET A 450 -0.27 15.04 -4.66
N LEU A 451 -1.46 14.44 -4.51
CA LEU A 451 -1.67 13.03 -4.84
C LEU A 451 -1.48 12.76 -6.34
N ALA A 452 -1.69 13.77 -7.18
CA ALA A 452 -1.52 13.68 -8.63
C ALA A 452 -0.09 14.06 -9.11
N ASP A 453 0.94 14.12 -8.25
CA ASP A 453 2.31 14.50 -8.64
C ASP A 453 2.84 13.64 -9.82
N ASN A 454 3.47 14.30 -10.80
CA ASN A 454 3.89 13.75 -12.10
C ASN A 454 2.74 13.14 -12.93
N GLY A 455 1.50 13.54 -12.67
CA GLY A 455 0.30 13.06 -13.35
C GLY A 455 -0.62 14.20 -13.79
N VAL A 456 -1.94 13.93 -13.82
CA VAL A 456 -2.94 14.87 -14.31
C VAL A 456 -4.01 15.12 -13.25
N CYS A 457 -4.23 16.38 -12.91
CA CYS A 457 -5.36 16.79 -12.07
C CYS A 457 -6.50 17.29 -12.96
N CYS A 458 -7.61 16.55 -12.97
CA CYS A 458 -8.82 16.90 -13.68
C CYS A 458 -9.74 17.71 -12.76
N ILE A 459 -10.08 18.94 -13.13
CA ILE A 459 -10.97 19.81 -12.35
C ILE A 459 -12.20 20.17 -13.19
N ASP A 460 -13.37 19.68 -12.76
CA ASP A 460 -14.65 20.03 -13.36
C ASP A 460 -15.26 21.26 -12.68
N GLU A 461 -16.12 22.00 -13.40
CA GLU A 461 -16.75 23.24 -12.92
C GLU A 461 -15.75 24.25 -12.33
N PHE A 462 -14.63 24.45 -13.02
CA PHE A 462 -13.55 25.33 -12.58
C PHE A 462 -14.02 26.78 -12.36
N ASP A 463 -15.06 27.22 -13.09
CA ASP A 463 -15.69 28.54 -12.93
C ASP A 463 -16.50 28.72 -11.64
N LYS A 464 -16.83 27.63 -10.93
CA LYS A 464 -17.61 27.63 -9.68
C LYS A 464 -16.75 27.60 -8.42
N MET A 465 -15.43 27.60 -8.55
CA MET A 465 -14.53 27.62 -7.40
C MET A 465 -14.52 28.98 -6.69
N ASP A 466 -14.36 28.93 -5.38
CA ASP A 466 -14.16 30.12 -4.55
C ASP A 466 -12.81 30.79 -4.84
N LEU A 467 -12.74 32.10 -4.66
CA LEU A 467 -11.53 32.89 -4.89
C LEU A 467 -10.34 32.43 -4.02
N LYS A 468 -10.58 31.90 -2.82
CA LYS A 468 -9.51 31.39 -1.93
C LYS A 468 -8.81 30.18 -2.54
N ASP A 469 -9.58 29.29 -3.15
CA ASP A 469 -9.10 28.04 -3.73
C ASP A 469 -8.37 28.34 -5.04
N GLN A 470 -8.87 29.31 -5.81
CA GLN A 470 -8.19 29.84 -7.00
C GLN A 470 -6.81 30.42 -6.69
N VAL A 471 -6.64 31.13 -5.57
CA VAL A 471 -5.33 31.67 -5.15
C VAL A 471 -4.35 30.54 -4.82
N ALA A 472 -4.82 29.50 -4.12
CA ALA A 472 -3.99 28.36 -3.77
C ALA A 472 -3.53 27.57 -5.00
N ILE A 473 -4.43 27.37 -5.97
CA ILE A 473 -4.09 26.75 -7.27
C ILE A 473 -3.13 27.63 -8.07
N HIS A 474 -3.28 28.96 -8.03
CA HIS A 474 -2.39 29.87 -8.74
C HIS A 474 -0.93 29.74 -8.26
N GLU A 475 -0.69 29.62 -6.95
CA GLU A 475 0.64 29.33 -6.39
C GLU A 475 1.19 27.99 -6.94
N ALA A 476 0.37 26.94 -6.89
CA ALA A 476 0.75 25.61 -7.37
C ALA A 476 1.07 25.59 -8.87
N MET A 477 0.28 26.26 -9.72
CA MET A 477 0.49 26.34 -11.17
C MET A 477 1.70 27.19 -11.57
N GLU A 478 2.05 28.19 -10.75
CA GLU A 478 3.20 29.07 -10.97
C GLU A 478 4.51 28.37 -10.61
N GLN A 479 4.59 27.88 -9.38
CA GLN A 479 5.85 27.45 -8.77
C GLN A 479 6.02 25.93 -8.80
N GLN A 480 5.00 25.18 -9.22
CA GLN A 480 4.92 23.71 -9.09
C GLN A 480 5.21 23.22 -7.67
N THR A 481 5.01 24.10 -6.69
CA THR A 481 5.25 23.88 -5.27
C THR A 481 4.19 24.63 -4.48
N ILE A 482 3.87 24.10 -3.30
CA ILE A 482 2.88 24.66 -2.39
C ILE A 482 3.57 24.87 -1.06
N SER A 483 3.57 26.11 -0.57
CA SER A 483 4.17 26.46 0.72
C SER A 483 3.09 26.56 1.80
N ILE A 484 3.23 25.77 2.87
CA ILE A 484 2.31 25.79 4.01
C ILE A 484 3.09 26.18 5.26
N THR A 485 2.63 27.27 5.90
CA THR A 485 3.10 27.70 7.21
C THR A 485 1.90 27.79 8.16
N LYS A 486 1.59 26.69 8.84
CA LYS A 486 0.45 26.60 9.78
C LYS A 486 0.81 25.73 10.97
N ALA A 487 0.28 26.07 12.15
CA ALA A 487 0.40 25.29 13.38
C ALA A 487 1.84 24.85 13.74
N GLY A 488 2.83 25.71 13.48
CA GLY A 488 4.25 25.43 13.75
C GLY A 488 4.96 24.57 12.71
N VAL A 489 4.24 24.09 11.68
CA VAL A 489 4.82 23.33 10.56
C VAL A 489 5.05 24.28 9.39
N LYS A 490 6.32 24.40 8.97
CA LYS A 490 6.73 25.08 7.74
C LYS A 490 7.23 24.02 6.77
N ALA A 491 6.44 23.72 5.75
CA ALA A 491 6.77 22.74 4.73
C ALA A 491 6.51 23.30 3.33
N THR A 492 7.36 22.91 2.40
CA THR A 492 7.20 23.17 0.95
C THR A 492 7.02 21.84 0.27
N LEU A 493 5.87 21.67 -0.39
CA LEU A 493 5.43 20.41 -0.99
C LEU A 493 5.44 20.56 -2.50
N ASN A 494 5.88 19.53 -3.22
CA ASN A 494 5.91 19.57 -4.68
C ASN A 494 4.53 19.22 -5.26
N ALA A 495 4.15 19.87 -6.35
CA ALA A 495 2.89 19.67 -7.07
C ALA A 495 3.13 19.79 -8.58
N ARG A 496 3.96 18.88 -9.13
CA ARG A 496 4.31 18.81 -10.55
C ARG A 496 3.19 18.11 -11.31
N THR A 497 2.07 18.81 -11.49
CA THR A 497 0.88 18.25 -12.11
C THR A 497 0.46 19.06 -13.33
N SER A 498 -0.01 18.35 -14.36
CA SER A 498 -0.73 18.98 -15.47
C SER A 498 -2.18 19.16 -15.07
N ILE A 499 -2.74 20.36 -15.27
CA ILE A 499 -4.15 20.63 -14.95
C ILE A 499 -4.99 20.55 -16.22
N LEU A 500 -6.01 19.69 -16.18
CA LEU A 500 -7.09 19.65 -17.16
C LEU A 500 -8.35 20.25 -16.53
N ALA A 501 -8.70 21.47 -16.94
CA ALA A 501 -9.86 22.17 -16.40
C ALA A 501 -11.05 22.15 -17.37
N ALA A 502 -12.25 21.95 -16.85
CA ALA A 502 -13.49 22.20 -17.58
C ALA A 502 -14.23 23.41 -16.97
N ALA A 503 -14.63 24.34 -17.83
CA ALA A 503 -15.36 25.54 -17.44
C ALA A 503 -16.60 25.75 -18.31
N ASN A 504 -17.58 26.46 -17.73
CA ASN A 504 -18.79 26.87 -18.42
C ASN A 504 -18.77 28.40 -18.67
N PRO A 505 -19.30 28.86 -19.83
CA PRO A 505 -19.44 30.29 -20.08
C PRO A 505 -20.48 30.92 -19.15
N VAL A 506 -20.29 32.20 -18.87
CA VAL A 506 -21.21 33.03 -18.09
C VAL A 506 -22.55 33.09 -18.83
N GLY A 507 -23.64 32.74 -18.13
CA GLY A 507 -24.98 32.68 -18.74
C GLY A 507 -25.27 31.38 -19.50
N GLY A 508 -24.35 30.41 -19.53
CA GLY A 508 -24.57 29.07 -20.07
C GLY A 508 -24.51 28.95 -21.58
N ARG A 509 -24.30 30.05 -22.32
CA ARG A 509 -24.01 30.02 -23.76
C ARG A 509 -22.80 30.88 -24.09
N TYR A 510 -21.96 30.40 -25.00
CA TYR A 510 -20.79 31.14 -25.43
C TYR A 510 -21.15 32.24 -26.44
N GLU A 511 -21.02 33.51 -26.04
CA GLU A 511 -21.26 34.66 -26.92
C GLU A 511 -19.99 35.05 -27.70
N ARG A 512 -19.98 34.83 -29.02
CA ARG A 512 -18.84 35.19 -29.90
C ARG A 512 -18.57 36.69 -30.01
N SER A 513 -19.53 37.53 -29.61
CA SER A 513 -19.41 39.00 -29.64
C SER A 513 -18.57 39.56 -28.48
N LYS A 514 -18.40 38.80 -27.40
CA LYS A 514 -17.66 39.20 -26.20
C LYS A 514 -16.25 38.58 -26.19
N SER A 515 -15.34 39.24 -25.47
CA SER A 515 -14.00 38.70 -25.23
C SER A 515 -14.05 37.46 -24.32
N LEU A 516 -13.07 36.56 -24.45
CA LEU A 516 -12.97 35.35 -23.61
C LEU A 516 -13.01 35.68 -22.10
N LYS A 517 -12.32 36.74 -21.69
CA LYS A 517 -12.29 37.22 -20.30
C LYS A 517 -13.66 37.65 -19.77
N GLN A 518 -14.54 38.14 -20.64
CA GLN A 518 -15.91 38.51 -20.26
C GLN A 518 -16.86 37.30 -20.30
N ASN A 519 -16.54 36.29 -21.11
CA ASN A 519 -17.33 35.08 -21.24
C ASN A 519 -17.06 34.05 -20.13
N VAL A 520 -15.92 34.11 -19.44
CA VAL A 520 -15.57 33.16 -18.39
C VAL A 520 -15.23 33.90 -17.10
N ASN A 521 -15.75 33.42 -15.97
CA ASN A 521 -15.51 33.99 -14.64
C ASN A 521 -14.15 33.56 -14.06
N LEU A 522 -13.05 33.83 -14.77
CA LEU A 522 -11.69 33.50 -14.34
C LEU A 522 -10.85 34.76 -14.14
N SER A 523 -9.92 34.68 -13.18
CA SER A 523 -8.95 35.76 -12.95
C SER A 523 -7.92 35.80 -14.08
N ALA A 524 -7.46 37.01 -14.42
CA ALA A 524 -6.46 37.20 -15.48
C ALA A 524 -5.14 36.42 -15.24
N PRO A 525 -4.61 36.33 -14.00
CA PRO A 525 -3.40 35.56 -13.72
C PRO A 525 -3.56 34.06 -14.04
N ILE A 526 -4.71 33.47 -13.71
CA ILE A 526 -5.00 32.07 -14.00
C ILE A 526 -5.11 31.86 -15.51
N MET A 527 -5.76 32.78 -16.22
CA MET A 527 -5.91 32.68 -17.67
C MET A 527 -4.56 32.70 -18.40
N SER A 528 -3.56 33.42 -17.88
CA SER A 528 -2.19 33.38 -18.44
C SER A 528 -1.41 32.11 -18.10
N ARG A 529 -1.86 31.30 -17.14
CA ARG A 529 -1.20 30.05 -16.69
C ARG A 529 -1.69 28.81 -17.44
N PHE A 530 -2.80 28.95 -18.16
CA PHE A 530 -3.28 27.95 -19.10
C PHE A 530 -2.65 28.23 -20.46
N ASP A 531 -2.00 27.21 -21.01
CA ASP A 531 -1.24 27.30 -22.25
C ASP A 531 -2.18 27.11 -23.46
N LEU A 532 -3.21 26.27 -23.29
CA LEU A 532 -4.19 25.95 -24.32
C LEU A 532 -5.63 26.17 -23.82
N PHE A 533 -6.41 26.91 -24.62
CA PHE A 533 -7.84 27.07 -24.45
C PHE A 533 -8.57 26.44 -25.63
N PHE A 534 -9.44 25.49 -25.34
CA PHE A 534 -10.35 24.91 -26.32
C PHE A 534 -11.77 25.38 -26.05
N ILE A 535 -12.37 26.07 -27.02
CA ILE A 535 -13.74 26.59 -26.91
C ILE A 535 -14.64 25.70 -27.75
N LEU A 536 -15.51 24.95 -27.08
CA LEU A 536 -16.55 24.12 -27.68
C LEU A 536 -17.84 24.93 -27.77
N VAL A 537 -18.20 25.31 -29.00
CA VAL A 537 -19.46 26.01 -29.26
C VAL A 537 -20.47 25.00 -29.80
N ASP A 538 -21.64 24.93 -29.17
CA ASP A 538 -22.74 24.10 -29.65
C ASP A 538 -23.49 24.85 -30.76
N GLU A 539 -23.19 24.51 -32.02
CA GLU A 539 -23.99 24.92 -33.16
C GLU A 539 -25.03 23.83 -33.43
N CYS A 540 -26.31 24.12 -33.14
CA CYS A 540 -27.41 23.18 -33.38
C CYS A 540 -27.51 22.84 -34.87
N ASN A 541 -26.91 21.74 -35.29
CA ASN A 541 -26.91 21.27 -36.66
C ASN A 541 -27.56 19.87 -36.72
N GLU A 542 -28.63 19.72 -37.50
CA GLU A 542 -29.42 18.48 -37.55
C GLU A 542 -28.57 17.26 -37.90
N VAL A 543 -27.57 17.42 -38.79
CA VAL A 543 -26.66 16.34 -39.18
C VAL A 543 -25.82 15.84 -38.00
N THR A 544 -25.33 16.75 -37.16
CA THR A 544 -24.53 16.39 -35.97
C THR A 544 -25.39 15.69 -34.92
N HIS A 545 -26.64 16.11 -34.73
CA HIS A 545 -27.59 15.45 -33.85
C HIS A 545 -27.94 14.03 -34.35
N VAL A 546 -28.17 13.86 -35.66
CA VAL A 546 -28.42 12.55 -36.26
C VAL A 546 -27.20 11.63 -36.14
N MET A 547 -25.97 12.15 -36.32
CA MET A 547 -24.74 11.37 -36.12
C MET A 547 -24.54 10.98 -34.65
N HIS A 548 -24.81 11.86 -33.70
CA HIS A 548 -24.79 11.52 -32.26
C HIS A 548 -25.84 10.45 -31.94
N MET A 549 -27.04 10.55 -32.52
CA MET A 549 -28.10 9.57 -32.37
C MET A 549 -27.76 8.22 -33.03
N GLY A 550 -26.99 8.24 -34.12
CA GLY A 550 -26.44 7.07 -34.82
C GLY A 550 -25.20 6.44 -34.16
N PHE A 551 -24.60 7.09 -33.14
CA PHE A 551 -23.53 6.52 -32.30
C PHE A 551 -24.06 5.85 -31.03
N LEU A 552 -25.23 6.27 -30.55
CA LEU A 552 -25.99 5.60 -29.49
C LEU A 552 -26.52 4.16 -29.81
N PRO A 553 -26.73 3.69 -31.06
CA PRO A 553 -27.34 2.39 -31.34
C PRO A 553 -26.55 1.21 -30.79
N ASN A 554 -25.23 1.33 -30.61
CA ASN A 554 -24.41 0.25 -30.04
C ASN A 554 -24.57 0.07 -28.52
N THR A 555 -25.39 0.89 -27.86
CA THR A 555 -25.74 0.75 -26.43
C THR A 555 -27.21 0.41 -26.19
N PHE A 556 -28.03 0.35 -27.25
CA PHE A 556 -29.49 0.30 -27.18
C PHE A 556 -30.10 -1.01 -27.71
N ASP A 557 -29.45 -2.15 -27.48
CA ASP A 557 -30.03 -3.48 -27.78
C ASP A 557 -31.15 -3.92 -26.80
N PHE A 558 -31.64 -3.02 -25.92
CA PHE A 558 -32.65 -3.35 -24.90
C PHE A 558 -34.00 -2.64 -25.03
N LEU A 559 -34.19 -1.74 -26.00
CA LEU A 559 -35.42 -0.92 -26.09
C LEU A 559 -36.29 -1.20 -27.32
N HIS A 560 -36.29 -2.45 -27.80
CA HIS A 560 -37.31 -2.93 -28.75
C HIS A 560 -38.53 -3.59 -28.09
N TYR A 561 -38.66 -3.54 -26.76
CA TYR A 561 -39.81 -4.05 -26.00
C TYR A 561 -40.51 -2.94 -25.21
N CYS A 562 -41.17 -2.01 -25.89
CA CYS A 562 -42.37 -1.32 -25.40
C CYS A 562 -43.10 -0.61 -26.55
N ARG A 563 -43.95 -1.39 -27.24
CA ARG A 563 -45.34 -1.13 -27.70
C ARG A 563 -45.84 0.31 -27.93
N PRO A 564 -46.96 0.46 -28.66
CA PRO A 564 -47.31 0.03 -30.01
C PRO A 564 -47.64 1.22 -30.94
#